data_AF-A0A7V8Z654-F1
#
_entry.id   AF-A0A7V8Z654-F1
#
_cell.length_a   1.000
_cell.length_b   1.000
_cell.length_c   1.000
_cell.angle_alpha   90.00
_cell.angle_beta   90.00
_cell.angle_gamma   90.00
#
_symmetry.space_group_name_H-M   'P 1'
#
loop_
_entity.id
_entity.type
_entity.pdbx_description
1 polymer ?
#
loop_
_entity_poly.entity_id
_entity_poly.type
_entity_poly.pdbx_seq_one_letter_code
_entity_poly.pdbx_strand_id
1 'polypeptide(L)'
;MRQWVLAVTLCLLAAGCAAGEAGGDGSTGPVTSTTAASAYPDPPEAPDTPTPQATAAFTAIVASVEATGSTTDGLDELVEAGDARHAWLVSDLLRFTSDPADLDPLVAAFEALTGVDPTGHPSHAGSPWVNITNHLMVWDLPAPPDYRAMKQQLFTIVEPRWEPFFADTDSAMDWRWVSWGGVLIDDRSLGNDLPCMRGCIPALDDPELTDASGGAWYPDDAIVFGIALGGEVVALPKNIMEVHEMVNMTVDGHRLGIPYCTLCGSAQAFFTDGAAAGGIVLRTSGLLNRSNKVMFDLNTMSVFDTFTGAAVSGPLYDQGVTLEQTTVTATTWGEWKAAHPDTGIIAEDGGIGRTYPLDPLRGRDDAGPIFPIGEADPRLPVQARVVGVVTGDGTAVAFAADDARTVLAGGEQVTHGGVTLADDGGGLRAADASGAELPAHEAFWFAWSQFHPDTELWTAP
;
A
#
# COMPACT_ATOMS: atom_id res chain seq x y z
N MET A 1 10.18 24.62 -0.63
CA MET A 1 9.22 23.49 -0.48
C MET A 1 7.83 23.63 -1.13
N ARG A 2 7.09 24.76 -1.07
CA ARG A 2 5.75 24.82 -1.72
C ARG A 2 5.74 24.68 -3.26
N GLN A 3 6.78 25.14 -3.95
CA GLN A 3 7.01 24.86 -5.38
C GLN A 3 7.50 23.43 -5.65
N TRP A 4 7.86 22.68 -4.59
CA TRP A 4 8.53 21.38 -4.64
C TRP A 4 7.51 20.23 -4.62
N VAL A 5 6.44 20.37 -3.83
CA VAL A 5 5.28 19.46 -3.86
C VAL A 5 4.71 19.38 -5.28
N LEU A 6 4.59 20.51 -5.97
CA LEU A 6 4.12 20.58 -7.35
C LEU A 6 5.04 19.88 -8.38
N ALA A 7 6.34 19.80 -8.13
CA ALA A 7 7.30 19.16 -9.04
C ALA A 7 7.29 17.63 -8.90
N VAL A 8 7.17 17.11 -7.66
CA VAL A 8 7.07 15.66 -7.40
C VAL A 8 5.75 15.09 -7.92
N THR A 9 4.62 15.82 -7.79
CA THR A 9 3.34 15.42 -8.40
C THR A 9 3.43 15.33 -9.93
N LEU A 10 4.27 16.14 -10.58
CA LEU A 10 4.47 16.11 -12.03
C LEU A 10 5.43 14.99 -12.49
N CYS A 11 6.46 14.66 -11.71
CA CYS A 11 7.45 13.64 -12.08
C CYS A 11 6.90 12.21 -12.03
N LEU A 12 5.95 11.90 -11.14
CA LEU A 12 5.24 10.62 -11.15
C LEU A 12 4.36 10.41 -12.40
N LEU A 13 4.15 11.46 -13.20
CA LEU A 13 3.41 11.40 -14.47
C LEU A 13 4.32 11.30 -15.71
N ALA A 14 5.64 11.26 -15.56
CA ALA A 14 6.55 11.28 -16.71
C ALA A 14 7.79 10.40 -16.51
N ALA A 15 7.64 9.09 -16.73
CA ALA A 15 8.74 8.23 -17.16
C ALA A 15 8.19 7.26 -18.21
N GLY A 16 8.71 7.35 -19.44
CA GLY A 16 8.29 6.55 -20.57
C GLY A 16 9.48 5.98 -21.33
N CYS A 17 9.21 4.83 -21.95
CA CYS A 17 9.90 4.16 -23.04
C CYS A 17 11.17 3.35 -22.71
N ALA A 18 10.98 2.02 -22.63
CA ALA A 18 11.81 1.07 -23.35
C ALA A 18 10.98 -0.18 -23.68
N ALA A 19 10.69 -0.40 -24.97
CA ALA A 19 10.07 -1.63 -25.45
C ALA A 19 11.16 -2.69 -25.70
N GLY A 20 11.00 -3.87 -25.12
CA GLY A 20 11.80 -5.05 -25.41
C GLY A 20 10.90 -6.29 -25.41
N GLU A 21 10.70 -6.89 -26.57
CA GLU A 21 9.94 -8.12 -26.74
C GLU A 21 10.62 -9.28 -26.00
N ALA A 22 9.87 -10.04 -25.20
CA ALA A 22 10.32 -11.30 -24.63
C ALA A 22 9.35 -12.42 -25.03
N GLY A 23 9.82 -13.30 -25.91
CA GLY A 23 9.27 -14.64 -26.11
C GLY A 23 10.24 -15.67 -25.56
N GLY A 24 9.75 -16.70 -24.88
CA GLY A 24 10.58 -17.81 -24.43
C GLY A 24 9.96 -18.72 -23.38
N ASP A 25 9.20 -19.69 -23.88
CA ASP A 25 8.89 -21.05 -23.40
C ASP A 25 9.17 -21.48 -21.94
N GLY A 26 8.15 -22.13 -21.36
CA GLY A 26 8.14 -22.70 -20.03
C GLY A 26 8.80 -24.07 -19.92
N SER A 27 9.29 -24.35 -18.71
CA SER A 27 9.57 -25.69 -18.20
C SER A 27 9.72 -25.60 -16.67
N THR A 28 8.69 -26.04 -15.95
CA THR A 28 8.69 -26.13 -14.49
C THR A 28 9.13 -27.53 -14.06
N GLY A 29 10.31 -27.60 -13.42
CA GLY A 29 10.75 -28.76 -12.64
C GLY A 29 10.51 -28.52 -11.15
N PRO A 30 10.48 -29.58 -10.31
CA PRO A 30 10.07 -29.48 -8.91
C PRO A 30 11.10 -28.65 -8.11
N VAL A 31 10.61 -27.63 -7.40
CA VAL A 31 11.44 -26.76 -6.56
C VAL A 31 11.74 -27.49 -5.25
N THR A 32 12.95 -28.03 -5.14
CA THR A 32 13.52 -28.41 -3.85
C THR A 32 13.85 -27.16 -3.05
N SER A 33 13.26 -27.03 -1.86
CA SER A 33 13.50 -25.96 -0.90
C SER A 33 14.99 -25.91 -0.49
N THR A 34 15.74 -25.07 -1.17
CA THR A 34 17.05 -24.61 -0.71
C THR A 34 16.78 -23.24 -0.11
N THR A 35 17.04 -23.04 1.18
CA THR A 35 17.06 -21.70 1.79
C THR A 35 18.00 -20.85 0.94
N ALA A 36 17.41 -19.97 0.12
CA ALA A 36 18.19 -18.99 -0.62
C ALA A 36 18.93 -18.15 0.43
N ALA A 37 20.24 -17.95 0.25
CA ALA A 37 20.95 -16.96 1.04
C ALA A 37 20.26 -15.61 0.81
N SER A 38 19.99 -14.85 1.88
CA SER A 38 19.37 -13.53 1.75
C SER A 38 20.18 -12.69 0.76
N ALA A 39 19.48 -11.95 -0.10
CA ALA A 39 20.12 -11.02 -1.02
C ALA A 39 20.80 -9.85 -0.28
N TYR A 40 20.55 -9.71 1.02
CA TYR A 40 21.07 -8.68 1.90
C TYR A 40 22.25 -9.22 2.73
N PRO A 41 23.35 -8.45 2.88
CA PRO A 41 24.45 -8.80 3.78
C PRO A 41 24.01 -8.69 5.25
N ASP A 42 24.85 -9.16 6.17
CA ASP A 42 24.62 -9.05 7.61
C ASP A 42 24.43 -7.58 8.06
N PRO A 43 23.60 -7.31 9.09
CA PRO A 43 23.38 -5.96 9.59
C PRO A 43 24.66 -5.35 10.17
N PRO A 44 24.83 -4.02 10.10
CA PRO A 44 25.93 -3.34 10.77
C PRO A 44 25.81 -3.47 12.30
N GLU A 45 26.94 -3.38 13.00
CA GLU A 45 26.91 -3.23 14.46
C GLU A 45 26.27 -1.88 14.83
N ALA A 46 25.29 -1.91 15.71
CA ALA A 46 24.66 -0.72 16.28
C ALA A 46 24.97 -0.66 17.79
N PRO A 47 25.30 0.53 18.34
CA PRO A 47 25.59 0.64 19.76
C PRO A 47 24.35 0.38 20.62
N ASP A 48 24.52 -0.38 21.70
CA ASP A 48 23.45 -0.71 22.65
C ASP A 48 22.77 0.54 23.24
N THR A 49 23.56 1.61 23.43
CA THR A 49 23.08 2.90 23.92
C THR A 49 23.13 3.96 22.83
N PRO A 50 22.23 4.95 22.88
CA PRO A 50 22.30 6.15 22.05
C PRO A 50 23.64 6.87 22.06
N THR A 51 24.05 7.40 20.91
CA THR A 51 25.17 8.35 20.81
C THR A 51 24.62 9.79 20.83
N PRO A 52 24.76 10.57 21.93
CA PRO A 52 24.20 11.92 22.02
C PRO A 52 24.70 12.87 20.91
N GLN A 53 25.93 12.66 20.43
CA GLN A 53 26.51 13.42 19.33
C GLN A 53 25.74 13.19 18.03
N ALA A 54 25.36 11.94 17.73
CA ALA A 54 24.57 11.60 16.54
C ALA A 54 23.17 12.21 16.62
N THR A 55 22.52 12.17 17.79
CA THR A 55 21.22 12.83 18.03
C THR A 55 21.30 14.35 17.89
N ALA A 56 22.40 14.98 18.32
CA ALA A 56 22.62 16.41 18.14
C ALA A 56 22.87 16.79 16.66
N ALA A 57 23.66 15.99 15.94
CA ALA A 57 23.89 16.16 14.51
C ALA A 57 22.57 16.04 13.72
N PHE A 58 21.75 15.03 14.04
CA PHE A 58 20.40 14.89 13.49
C PHE A 58 19.58 16.18 13.67
N THR A 59 19.53 16.68 14.91
CA THR A 59 18.74 17.88 15.23
C THR A 59 19.21 19.09 14.40
N ALA A 60 20.52 19.21 14.19
CA ALA A 60 21.10 20.26 13.35
C ALA A 60 20.71 20.09 11.86
N ILE A 61 20.70 18.86 11.34
CA ILE A 61 20.26 18.57 9.97
C ILE A 61 18.81 19.00 9.77
N VAL A 62 17.89 18.56 10.64
CA VAL A 62 16.47 18.95 10.52
C VAL A 62 16.29 20.46 10.60
N ALA A 63 16.97 21.13 11.52
CA ALA A 63 16.95 22.58 11.58
C ALA A 63 17.50 23.25 10.29
N SER A 64 18.50 22.65 9.63
CA SER A 64 18.98 23.17 8.34
C SER A 64 17.98 22.93 7.22
N VAL A 65 17.32 21.76 7.16
CA VAL A 65 16.25 21.48 6.19
C VAL A 65 15.13 22.52 6.35
N GLU A 66 14.73 22.84 7.58
CA GLU A 66 13.72 23.87 7.86
C GLU A 66 14.17 25.28 7.44
N ALA A 67 15.41 25.64 7.75
CA ALA A 67 15.91 27.00 7.56
C ALA A 67 16.36 27.30 6.12
N THR A 68 17.01 26.35 5.46
CA THR A 68 17.70 26.53 4.18
C THR A 68 17.23 25.55 3.10
N GLY A 69 16.64 24.41 3.49
CA GLY A 69 16.32 23.30 2.60
C GLY A 69 17.51 22.39 2.29
N SER A 70 18.69 22.64 2.87
CA SER A 70 19.85 21.75 2.76
C SER A 70 19.60 20.45 3.51
N THR A 71 19.89 19.33 2.86
CA THR A 71 19.79 17.98 3.46
C THR A 71 21.14 17.39 3.85
N THR A 72 22.23 18.13 3.57
CA THR A 72 23.62 17.66 3.73
C THR A 72 24.37 18.40 4.84
N ASP A 73 23.86 19.52 5.34
CA ASP A 73 24.45 20.26 6.46
C ASP A 73 24.38 19.42 7.75
N GLY A 74 25.53 19.11 8.36
CA GLY A 74 25.59 18.29 9.58
C GLY A 74 25.79 16.78 9.32
N LEU A 75 25.85 16.38 8.04
CA LEU A 75 25.96 14.97 7.64
C LEU A 75 27.32 14.36 8.03
N ASP A 76 28.40 15.12 7.90
CA ASP A 76 29.74 14.67 8.31
C ASP A 76 29.80 14.40 9.82
N GLU A 77 29.24 15.29 10.64
CA GLU A 77 29.15 15.09 12.09
C GLU A 77 28.28 13.87 12.46
N LEU A 78 27.22 13.59 11.69
CA LEU A 78 26.39 12.40 11.87
C LEU A 78 27.19 11.12 11.60
N VAL A 79 27.95 11.10 10.50
CA VAL A 79 28.81 9.96 10.13
C VAL A 79 29.93 9.76 11.15
N GLU A 80 30.61 10.84 11.56
CA GLU A 80 31.69 10.79 12.56
C GLU A 80 31.21 10.28 13.92
N ALA A 81 29.96 10.55 14.30
CA ALA A 81 29.37 10.05 15.54
C ALA A 81 29.20 8.52 15.56
N GLY A 82 29.16 7.85 14.40
CA GLY A 82 29.30 6.39 14.27
C GLY A 82 28.17 5.58 14.92
N ASP A 83 26.92 5.85 14.55
CA ASP A 83 25.75 5.08 15.00
C ASP A 83 24.84 4.71 13.82
N ALA A 84 24.95 3.46 13.36
CA ALA A 84 24.26 2.95 12.19
C ALA A 84 22.74 3.13 12.21
N ARG A 85 22.10 3.23 13.39
CA ARG A 85 20.66 3.47 13.52
C ARG A 85 20.22 4.75 12.82
N HIS A 86 21.09 5.75 12.74
CA HIS A 86 20.81 7.01 12.06
C HIS A 86 20.76 6.88 10.53
N ALA A 87 21.07 5.72 9.96
CA ALA A 87 20.81 5.44 8.56
C ALA A 87 19.31 5.52 8.19
N TRP A 88 18.40 5.33 9.15
CA TRP A 88 16.98 5.64 8.97
C TRP A 88 16.72 7.11 8.63
N LEU A 89 17.49 8.04 9.20
CA LEU A 89 17.42 9.45 8.83
C LEU A 89 17.86 9.65 7.37
N VAL A 90 18.96 9.02 6.99
CA VAL A 90 19.51 9.14 5.64
C VAL A 90 18.46 8.68 4.61
N SER A 91 17.76 7.59 4.90
CA SER A 91 16.60 7.15 4.10
C SER A 91 15.51 8.24 4.01
N ASP A 92 15.10 8.83 5.14
CA ASP A 92 14.08 9.87 5.14
C ASP A 92 14.53 11.14 4.37
N LEU A 93 15.77 11.58 4.55
CA LEU A 93 16.32 12.72 3.82
C LEU A 93 16.31 12.46 2.32
N LEU A 94 16.80 11.29 1.88
CA LEU A 94 16.76 10.87 0.47
C LEU A 94 15.36 10.94 -0.11
N ARG A 95 14.31 10.68 0.68
CA ARG A 95 12.93 10.77 0.21
C ARG A 95 12.50 12.20 -0.12
N PHE A 96 13.04 13.19 0.58
CA PHE A 96 12.71 14.61 0.41
C PHE A 96 13.76 15.39 -0.39
N THR A 97 14.93 14.81 -0.65
CA THR A 97 15.97 15.39 -1.49
C THR A 97 15.65 15.19 -2.96
N SER A 98 15.55 16.29 -3.70
CA SER A 98 15.38 16.27 -5.16
C SER A 98 16.57 16.83 -5.94
N ASP A 99 17.53 17.47 -5.27
CA ASP A 99 18.74 17.96 -5.92
C ASP A 99 19.71 16.78 -6.12
N PRO A 100 20.06 16.42 -7.37
CA PRO A 100 21.01 15.35 -7.62
C PRO A 100 22.37 15.54 -6.93
N ALA A 101 22.79 16.79 -6.68
CA ALA A 101 24.04 17.08 -5.99
C ALA A 101 24.04 16.65 -4.52
N ASP A 102 22.85 16.55 -3.90
CA ASP A 102 22.68 16.16 -2.51
C ASP A 102 22.40 14.66 -2.33
N LEU A 103 22.07 13.93 -3.42
CA LEU A 103 21.80 12.50 -3.37
C LEU A 103 23.08 11.68 -3.10
N ASP A 104 24.17 11.97 -3.80
CA ASP A 104 25.44 11.23 -3.65
C ASP A 104 26.01 11.34 -2.22
N PRO A 105 26.05 12.52 -1.57
CA PRO A 105 26.46 12.64 -0.17
C PRO A 105 25.61 11.79 0.78
N LEU A 106 24.29 11.73 0.60
CA LEU A 106 23.41 10.93 1.43
C LEU A 106 23.67 9.43 1.24
N VAL A 107 23.84 8.96 -0.01
CA VAL A 107 24.22 7.57 -0.28
C VAL A 107 25.57 7.23 0.35
N ALA A 108 26.57 8.11 0.24
CA ALA A 108 27.88 7.93 0.86
C ALA A 108 27.80 7.90 2.39
N ALA A 109 26.93 8.71 3.00
CA ALA A 109 26.70 8.69 4.44
C ALA A 109 26.07 7.37 4.91
N PHE A 110 25.12 6.81 4.15
CA PHE A 110 24.60 5.46 4.42
C PHE A 110 25.72 4.43 4.38
N GLU A 111 26.55 4.42 3.34
CA GLU A 111 27.67 3.48 3.20
C GLU A 111 28.67 3.65 4.35
N ALA A 112 29.00 4.88 4.74
CA ALA A 112 29.92 5.14 5.84
C ALA A 112 29.37 4.69 7.21
N LEU A 113 28.06 4.84 7.45
CA LEU A 113 27.40 4.43 8.69
C LEU A 113 27.22 2.91 8.79
N THR A 114 27.06 2.23 7.66
CA THR A 114 26.64 0.81 7.63
C THR A 114 27.71 -0.14 7.09
N GLY A 115 28.72 0.38 6.39
CA GLY A 115 29.71 -0.40 5.66
C GLY A 115 29.17 -1.10 4.41
N VAL A 116 27.95 -0.76 3.96
CA VAL A 116 27.27 -1.42 2.84
C VAL A 116 27.03 -0.43 1.71
N ASP A 117 27.49 -0.80 0.52
CA ASP A 117 27.18 -0.08 -0.73
C ASP A 117 25.75 -0.43 -1.20
N PRO A 118 24.80 0.51 -1.18
CA PRO A 118 23.42 0.26 -1.57
C PRO A 118 23.19 0.30 -3.10
N THR A 119 24.23 0.61 -3.89
CA THR A 119 24.11 0.77 -5.36
C THR A 119 24.25 -0.55 -6.11
N GLY A 120 24.79 -1.60 -5.47
CA GLY A 120 24.99 -2.92 -6.07
C GLY A 120 23.77 -3.85 -6.09
N HIS A 121 22.65 -3.47 -5.45
CA HIS A 121 21.50 -4.36 -5.30
C HIS A 121 20.67 -4.46 -6.61
N PRO A 122 20.46 -5.66 -7.17
CA PRO A 122 19.91 -5.83 -8.52
C PRO A 122 18.42 -5.50 -8.66
N SER A 123 17.64 -5.49 -7.57
CA SER A 123 16.17 -5.35 -7.65
C SER A 123 15.67 -3.93 -7.92
N HIS A 124 16.44 -2.87 -7.59
CA HIS A 124 16.06 -1.47 -7.87
C HIS A 124 17.25 -0.61 -8.28
N ALA A 125 17.93 -0.99 -9.36
CA ALA A 125 19.13 -0.31 -9.87
C ALA A 125 18.97 1.21 -10.16
N GLY A 126 17.74 1.75 -10.14
CA GLY A 126 17.45 3.17 -10.34
C GLY A 126 17.05 3.96 -9.08
N SER A 127 17.02 3.37 -7.89
CA SER A 127 16.55 4.05 -6.68
C SER A 127 17.40 3.71 -5.44
N PRO A 128 18.44 4.51 -5.14
CA PRO A 128 19.22 4.36 -3.92
C PRO A 128 18.36 4.40 -2.65
N TRP A 129 17.31 5.23 -2.64
CA TRP A 129 16.37 5.32 -1.54
C TRP A 129 15.64 4.00 -1.27
N VAL A 130 15.15 3.32 -2.32
CA VAL A 130 14.46 2.03 -2.14
C VAL A 130 15.43 0.96 -1.63
N ASN A 131 16.63 0.89 -2.21
CA ASN A 131 17.65 -0.07 -1.78
C ASN A 131 18.03 0.14 -0.30
N ILE A 132 18.41 1.37 0.06
CA ILE A 132 18.77 1.75 1.44
C ILE A 132 17.65 1.38 2.41
N THR A 133 16.41 1.74 2.09
CA THR A 133 15.30 1.49 3.00
C THR A 133 15.01 -0.01 3.14
N ASN A 134 15.09 -0.77 2.05
CA ASN A 134 14.94 -2.23 2.12
C ASN A 134 16.03 -2.86 2.99
N HIS A 135 17.31 -2.45 2.87
CA HIS A 135 18.37 -2.93 3.76
C HIS A 135 18.02 -2.70 5.23
N LEU A 136 17.60 -1.48 5.58
CA LEU A 136 17.25 -1.11 6.95
C LEU A 136 16.06 -1.93 7.48
N MET A 137 15.07 -2.21 6.64
CA MET A 137 13.92 -3.05 6.97
C MET A 137 14.32 -4.52 7.18
N VAL A 138 15.15 -5.08 6.30
CA VAL A 138 15.59 -6.49 6.38
C VAL A 138 16.46 -6.74 7.59
N TRP A 139 17.34 -5.78 7.92
CA TRP A 139 18.14 -5.83 9.13
C TRP A 139 17.34 -5.66 10.42
N ASP A 140 16.06 -5.27 10.31
CA ASP A 140 15.24 -4.79 11.43
C ASP A 140 16.03 -3.78 12.29
N LEU A 141 16.76 -2.88 11.62
CA LEU A 141 17.71 -2.02 12.31
C LEU A 141 16.95 -1.15 13.32
N PRO A 142 17.37 -1.10 14.60
CA PRO A 142 16.66 -0.31 15.60
C PRO A 142 16.58 1.17 15.21
N ALA A 143 15.49 1.83 15.54
CA ALA A 143 15.39 3.28 15.39
C ALA A 143 16.39 3.98 16.32
N PRO A 144 16.96 5.13 15.92
CA PRO A 144 17.69 5.97 16.86
C PRO A 144 16.71 6.58 17.88
N PRO A 145 17.20 7.13 19.02
CA PRO A 145 16.33 7.82 19.96
C PRO A 145 15.60 8.99 19.34
N ASP A 146 14.42 9.27 19.89
CA ASP A 146 13.58 10.38 19.49
C ASP A 146 13.20 10.39 18.00
N TYR A 147 13.46 9.28 17.27
CA TYR A 147 13.29 9.17 15.83
C TYR A 147 11.88 9.53 15.37
N ARG A 148 10.83 9.14 16.09
CA ARG A 148 9.45 9.56 15.77
C ARG A 148 9.28 11.08 15.81
N ALA A 149 9.68 11.71 16.90
CA ALA A 149 9.53 13.17 17.09
C ALA A 149 10.36 13.96 16.08
N MET A 150 11.50 13.41 15.72
CA MET A 150 12.39 13.91 14.69
C MET A 150 11.82 13.76 13.27
N LYS A 151 11.31 12.57 12.94
CA LYS A 151 10.62 12.28 11.68
C LYS A 151 9.39 13.16 11.52
N GLN A 152 8.65 13.40 12.59
CA GLN A 152 7.54 14.36 12.64
C GLN A 152 7.97 15.75 12.18
N GLN A 153 9.08 16.28 12.70
CA GLN A 153 9.58 17.59 12.29
C GLN A 153 9.80 17.63 10.79
N LEU A 154 10.56 16.66 10.24
CA LEU A 154 10.84 16.59 8.80
C LEU A 154 9.57 16.47 7.94
N PHE A 155 8.68 15.54 8.29
CA PHE A 155 7.47 15.24 7.51
C PHE A 155 6.46 16.40 7.55
N THR A 156 6.35 17.10 8.68
CA THR A 156 5.39 18.21 8.84
C THR A 156 5.84 19.51 8.16
N ILE A 157 7.10 19.62 7.73
CA ILE A 157 7.53 20.69 6.80
C ILE A 157 6.79 20.53 5.45
N VAL A 158 6.58 19.30 5.01
CA VAL A 158 5.88 18.98 3.76
C VAL A 158 4.36 19.06 3.95
N GLU A 159 3.83 18.38 4.96
CA GLU A 159 2.41 18.39 5.29
C GLU A 159 2.18 18.52 6.80
N PRO A 160 1.88 19.73 7.29
CA PRO A 160 1.60 19.97 8.70
C PRO A 160 0.45 19.14 9.28
N ARG A 161 -0.48 18.68 8.44
CA ARG A 161 -1.65 17.89 8.88
C ARG A 161 -1.34 16.45 9.25
N TRP A 162 -0.11 15.97 9.02
CA TRP A 162 0.31 14.69 9.57
C TRP A 162 0.65 14.75 11.06
N GLU A 163 0.72 15.95 11.65
CA GLU A 163 1.04 16.15 13.08
C GLU A 163 0.23 15.24 14.02
N PRO A 164 -1.10 15.07 13.86
CA PRO A 164 -1.87 14.20 14.76
C PRO A 164 -1.42 12.74 14.74
N PHE A 165 -0.94 12.24 13.60
CA PHE A 165 -0.46 10.86 13.49
C PHE A 165 0.83 10.66 14.29
N PHE A 166 1.75 11.61 14.22
CA PHE A 166 3.04 11.53 14.92
C PHE A 166 2.97 11.93 16.40
N ALA A 167 2.02 12.80 16.76
CA ALA A 167 1.82 13.27 18.12
C ALA A 167 1.27 12.17 19.03
N ASP A 168 0.60 11.17 18.45
CA ASP A 168 0.18 9.97 19.16
C ASP A 168 1.41 9.11 19.52
N THR A 169 1.76 9.16 20.81
CA THR A 169 2.91 8.42 21.31
C THR A 169 2.64 6.96 21.59
N ASP A 170 1.35 6.60 21.68
CA ASP A 170 0.87 5.27 22.06
C ASP A 170 0.52 4.43 20.82
N SER A 171 0.54 5.05 19.64
CA SER A 171 0.42 4.42 18.33
C SER A 171 1.21 3.12 18.19
N ALA A 172 0.56 2.10 17.60
CA ALA A 172 1.16 0.82 17.23
C ALA A 172 1.96 0.88 15.91
N MET A 173 2.02 2.04 15.26
CA MET A 173 2.76 2.19 14.00
C MET A 173 4.27 2.08 14.21
N ASP A 174 4.93 1.24 13.40
CA ASP A 174 6.38 1.27 13.29
C ASP A 174 6.82 2.42 12.36
N TRP A 175 7.21 3.53 12.98
CA TRP A 175 7.63 4.75 12.27
C TRP A 175 8.88 4.56 11.39
N ARG A 176 9.64 3.47 11.55
CA ARG A 176 10.75 3.12 10.65
C ARG A 176 10.25 2.76 9.25
N TRP A 177 9.09 2.10 9.16
CA TRP A 177 8.56 1.63 7.87
C TRP A 177 7.65 2.66 7.19
N VAL A 178 7.27 3.71 7.91
CA VAL A 178 6.40 4.77 7.38
C VAL A 178 7.20 5.70 6.49
N SER A 179 6.73 5.93 5.27
CA SER A 179 7.29 6.94 4.36
C SER A 179 6.21 7.68 3.58
N TRP A 180 6.59 8.73 2.85
CA TRP A 180 5.68 9.53 2.03
C TRP A 180 5.49 8.92 0.64
N GLY A 181 4.24 8.68 0.25
CA GLY A 181 3.88 8.11 -1.06
C GLY A 181 3.93 9.08 -2.25
N GLY A 182 4.26 10.36 -2.03
CA GLY A 182 4.32 11.38 -3.10
C GLY A 182 3.02 12.16 -3.32
N VAL A 183 1.99 11.90 -2.52
CA VAL A 183 0.72 12.64 -2.49
C VAL A 183 0.42 13.13 -1.08
N LEU A 184 -0.34 14.20 -0.96
CA LEU A 184 -0.71 14.75 0.36
C LEU A 184 -1.96 14.08 0.93
N ILE A 185 -2.23 14.35 2.20
CA ILE A 185 -3.44 13.90 2.89
C ILE A 185 -4.71 14.41 2.22
N ASP A 186 -5.72 13.55 2.07
CA ASP A 186 -7.08 13.96 1.69
C ASP A 186 -7.89 14.35 2.92
N ASP A 187 -7.80 15.63 3.31
CA ASP A 187 -8.57 16.22 4.42
C ASP A 187 -9.89 16.86 3.97
N ARG A 188 -10.36 16.56 2.75
CA ARG A 188 -11.61 17.10 2.24
C ARG A 188 -12.80 16.49 2.98
N SER A 189 -13.73 17.37 3.38
CA SER A 189 -15.03 17.01 3.94
C SER A 189 -15.77 15.97 3.08
N LEU A 190 -16.53 15.09 3.71
CA LEU A 190 -17.40 14.13 3.04
C LEU A 190 -18.30 14.80 1.97
N GLY A 191 -18.30 14.24 0.76
CA GLY A 191 -19.09 14.76 -0.38
C GLY A 191 -18.46 15.97 -1.08
N ASN A 192 -17.16 16.21 -0.88
CA ASN A 192 -16.44 17.25 -1.62
C ASN A 192 -15.84 16.69 -2.91
N ASP A 193 -16.48 17.01 -4.02
CA ASP A 193 -16.08 16.54 -5.36
C ASP A 193 -15.04 17.42 -6.05
N LEU A 194 -14.54 18.46 -5.35
CA LEU A 194 -13.52 19.33 -5.92
C LEU A 194 -12.18 18.61 -6.06
N PRO A 195 -11.39 18.92 -7.11
CA PRO A 195 -10.05 18.40 -7.24
C PRO A 195 -9.17 18.69 -6.02
N CYS A 196 -8.26 17.76 -5.75
CA CYS A 196 -7.21 17.90 -4.75
C CYS A 196 -6.19 18.99 -5.16
N MET A 197 -6.51 20.27 -4.92
CA MET A 197 -5.68 21.42 -5.30
C MET A 197 -4.24 21.39 -4.71
N ARG A 198 -4.04 20.61 -3.64
CA ARG A 198 -2.74 20.46 -2.97
C ARG A 198 -1.97 19.20 -3.38
N GLY A 199 -2.58 18.31 -4.18
CA GLY A 199 -1.94 17.07 -4.65
C GLY A 199 -2.22 15.83 -3.78
N CYS A 200 -3.39 15.75 -3.13
CA CYS A 200 -3.91 14.47 -2.61
C CYS A 200 -4.51 13.58 -3.71
N ILE A 201 -4.77 12.32 -3.37
CA ILE A 201 -5.65 11.44 -4.16
C ILE A 201 -7.07 11.62 -3.61
N PRO A 202 -8.01 12.19 -4.38
CA PRO A 202 -9.32 12.51 -3.87
C PRO A 202 -10.15 11.24 -3.68
N ALA A 203 -10.64 10.96 -2.47
CA ALA A 203 -11.72 9.99 -2.29
C ALA A 203 -12.96 10.37 -3.14
N LEU A 204 -13.69 9.36 -3.60
CA LEU A 204 -14.98 9.48 -4.28
C LEU A 204 -16.08 9.07 -3.31
N ASP A 205 -16.89 10.03 -2.89
CA ASP A 205 -17.94 9.80 -1.91
C ASP A 205 -19.30 9.74 -2.61
N ASP A 206 -20.09 8.72 -2.29
CA ASP A 206 -21.45 8.50 -2.79
C ASP A 206 -21.59 8.64 -4.32
N PRO A 207 -20.74 7.93 -5.11
CA PRO A 207 -20.80 8.02 -6.56
C PRO A 207 -22.17 7.58 -7.09
N GLU A 208 -22.58 8.18 -8.21
CA GLU A 208 -23.76 7.72 -8.93
C GLU A 208 -23.53 6.31 -9.49
N LEU A 209 -24.53 5.45 -9.36
CA LEU A 209 -24.54 4.12 -9.98
C LEU A 209 -25.50 4.12 -11.17
N THR A 210 -25.11 3.46 -12.24
CA THR A 210 -26.00 3.09 -13.35
C THR A 210 -26.19 1.57 -13.37
N ASP A 211 -27.24 1.10 -14.04
CA ASP A 211 -27.42 -0.34 -14.25
C ASP A 211 -26.37 -0.92 -15.21
N ALA A 212 -26.34 -2.24 -15.34
CA ALA A 212 -25.41 -2.93 -16.24
C ALA A 212 -25.48 -2.44 -17.71
N SER A 213 -26.65 -1.96 -18.17
CA SER A 213 -26.79 -1.41 -19.53
C SER A 213 -26.18 -0.01 -19.64
N GLY A 214 -26.30 0.79 -18.59
CA GLY A 214 -25.61 2.06 -18.42
C GLY A 214 -24.10 1.93 -18.29
N GLY A 215 -23.59 0.71 -18.02
CA GLY A 215 -22.17 0.36 -18.00
C GLY A 215 -21.53 0.03 -19.35
N ALA A 216 -22.24 0.20 -20.48
CA ALA A 216 -21.73 -0.16 -21.81
C ALA A 216 -20.49 0.66 -22.28
N TRP A 217 -20.17 1.75 -21.58
CA TRP A 217 -18.96 2.54 -21.80
C TRP A 217 -17.68 1.81 -21.33
N TYR A 218 -17.81 0.90 -20.35
CA TYR A 218 -16.67 0.18 -19.80
C TYR A 218 -16.42 -1.10 -20.61
N PRO A 219 -15.18 -1.38 -21.04
CA PRO A 219 -14.87 -2.56 -21.84
C PRO A 219 -15.14 -3.88 -21.09
N ASP A 220 -15.64 -4.89 -21.80
CA ASP A 220 -15.96 -6.21 -21.21
C ASP A 220 -14.72 -6.92 -20.63
N ASP A 221 -13.54 -6.68 -21.19
CA ASP A 221 -12.26 -7.24 -20.75
C ASP A 221 -11.57 -6.39 -19.67
N ALA A 222 -12.11 -5.22 -19.33
CA ALA A 222 -11.56 -4.36 -18.28
C ALA A 222 -11.97 -4.84 -16.89
N ILE A 223 -11.06 -4.66 -15.92
CA ILE A 223 -11.24 -5.16 -14.55
C ILE A 223 -12.24 -4.29 -13.77
N VAL A 224 -13.16 -4.94 -13.08
CA VAL A 224 -14.00 -4.35 -12.04
C VAL A 224 -13.72 -5.01 -10.70
N PHE A 225 -13.97 -4.27 -9.62
CA PHE A 225 -14.05 -4.80 -8.28
C PHE A 225 -15.53 -4.93 -7.91
N GLY A 226 -16.02 -6.16 -7.88
CA GLY A 226 -17.40 -6.50 -7.58
C GLY A 226 -17.63 -6.68 -6.09
N ILE A 227 -18.74 -6.15 -5.59
CA ILE A 227 -19.23 -6.37 -4.23
C ILE A 227 -20.68 -6.84 -4.37
N ALA A 228 -20.98 -8.03 -3.85
CA ALA A 228 -22.37 -8.47 -3.66
C ALA A 228 -22.61 -8.62 -2.17
N LEU A 229 -23.48 -7.77 -1.63
CA LEU A 229 -23.81 -7.71 -0.22
C LEU A 229 -25.33 -7.75 -0.07
N GLY A 230 -25.84 -8.75 0.64
CA GLY A 230 -27.28 -8.96 0.81
C GLY A 230 -28.03 -9.02 -0.53
N GLY A 231 -28.88 -8.03 -0.80
CA GLY A 231 -29.64 -7.94 -2.04
C GLY A 231 -29.05 -7.03 -3.12
N GLU A 232 -27.96 -6.30 -2.82
CA GLU A 232 -27.38 -5.30 -3.71
C GLU A 232 -26.02 -5.75 -4.26
N VAL A 233 -25.85 -5.59 -5.57
CA VAL A 233 -24.63 -5.98 -6.28
C VAL A 233 -24.11 -4.78 -7.05
N VAL A 234 -22.84 -4.43 -6.83
CA VAL A 234 -22.21 -3.26 -7.43
C VAL A 234 -20.84 -3.60 -8.01
N ALA A 235 -20.45 -2.88 -9.06
CA ALA A 235 -19.15 -2.97 -9.70
C ALA A 235 -18.43 -1.61 -9.64
N LEU A 236 -17.18 -1.63 -9.19
CA LEU A 236 -16.30 -0.47 -9.16
C LEU A 236 -15.26 -0.62 -10.29
N PRO A 237 -15.33 0.19 -11.37
CA PRO A 237 -14.36 0.14 -12.47
C PRO A 237 -12.94 0.40 -11.98
N LYS A 238 -11.99 -0.45 -12.35
CA LYS A 238 -10.60 -0.33 -11.89
C LYS A 238 -10.00 1.04 -12.20
N ASN A 239 -10.29 1.61 -13.36
CA ASN A 239 -9.75 2.90 -13.76
C ASN A 239 -10.25 4.08 -12.91
N ILE A 240 -11.48 3.99 -12.39
CA ILE A 240 -12.01 4.96 -11.42
C ILE A 240 -11.34 4.75 -10.07
N MET A 241 -11.22 3.50 -9.63
CA MET A 241 -10.53 3.15 -8.38
C MET A 241 -9.04 3.53 -8.40
N GLU A 242 -8.36 3.48 -9.54
CA GLU A 242 -6.97 3.95 -9.68
C GLU A 242 -6.80 5.46 -9.54
N VAL A 243 -7.85 6.22 -9.85
CA VAL A 243 -7.82 7.68 -9.74
C VAL A 243 -8.20 8.14 -8.33
N HIS A 244 -9.11 7.43 -7.67
CA HIS A 244 -9.65 7.84 -6.37
C HIS A 244 -9.06 7.07 -5.19
N GLU A 245 -8.64 5.81 -5.40
CA GLU A 245 -8.07 4.87 -4.43
C GLU A 245 -8.87 4.67 -3.12
N MET A 246 -10.01 5.33 -2.96
CA MET A 246 -10.90 5.30 -1.82
C MET A 246 -12.29 5.69 -2.30
N VAL A 247 -13.25 4.79 -2.17
CA VAL A 247 -14.67 5.06 -2.36
C VAL A 247 -15.38 4.94 -1.03
N ASN A 248 -16.24 5.90 -0.68
CA ASN A 248 -17.16 5.75 0.45
C ASN A 248 -18.58 5.74 -0.10
N MET A 249 -19.32 4.65 0.11
CA MET A 249 -20.67 4.52 -0.44
C MET A 249 -21.55 3.61 0.43
N THR A 250 -22.84 3.60 0.16
CA THR A 250 -23.78 2.70 0.82
C THR A 250 -24.12 1.54 -0.12
N VAL A 251 -24.05 0.30 0.38
CA VAL A 251 -24.47 -0.92 -0.34
C VAL A 251 -25.32 -1.74 0.62
N ASP A 252 -26.53 -2.14 0.20
CA ASP A 252 -27.49 -2.90 1.00
C ASP A 252 -27.79 -2.24 2.36
N GLY A 253 -27.82 -0.90 2.39
CA GLY A 253 -28.05 -0.11 3.59
C GLY A 253 -26.85 0.00 4.55
N HIS A 254 -25.71 -0.61 4.23
CA HIS A 254 -24.48 -0.54 5.00
C HIS A 254 -23.53 0.51 4.44
N ARG A 255 -22.90 1.31 5.32
CA ARG A 255 -21.85 2.24 4.89
C ARG A 255 -20.54 1.48 4.74
N LEU A 256 -19.95 1.57 3.55
CA LEU A 256 -18.67 0.97 3.23
C LEU A 256 -17.60 2.03 2.97
N GLY A 257 -16.39 1.78 3.45
CA GLY A 257 -15.16 2.41 2.98
C GLY A 257 -14.36 1.40 2.16
N ILE A 258 -14.07 1.74 0.91
CA ILE A 258 -13.56 0.81 -0.10
C ILE A 258 -12.22 1.34 -0.63
N PRO A 259 -11.10 1.05 0.07
CA PRO A 259 -9.77 1.39 -0.43
C PRO A 259 -9.39 0.51 -1.61
N TYR A 260 -8.69 1.09 -2.57
CA TYR A 260 -7.87 0.37 -3.55
C TYR A 260 -6.42 0.83 -3.44
N CYS A 261 -5.54 -0.04 -2.92
CA CYS A 261 -4.09 0.18 -2.95
C CYS A 261 -3.58 -0.21 -4.34
N THR A 262 -3.34 0.79 -5.20
CA THR A 262 -2.82 0.56 -6.56
C THR A 262 -1.47 -0.16 -6.55
N LEU A 263 -0.61 0.18 -5.59
CA LEU A 263 0.71 -0.44 -5.40
C LEU A 263 0.65 -1.90 -4.96
N CYS A 264 -0.45 -2.30 -4.29
CA CYS A 264 -0.64 -3.62 -3.71
C CYS A 264 -1.54 -4.51 -4.56
N GLY A 265 -2.16 -3.96 -5.62
CA GLY A 265 -3.22 -4.64 -6.36
C GLY A 265 -4.40 -5.08 -5.48
N SER A 266 -4.65 -4.37 -4.37
CA SER A 266 -5.60 -4.80 -3.32
C SER A 266 -6.77 -3.82 -3.19
N ALA A 267 -7.95 -4.28 -3.59
CA ALA A 267 -9.22 -3.62 -3.34
C ALA A 267 -9.92 -4.34 -2.19
N GLN A 268 -10.30 -3.59 -1.14
CA GLN A 268 -10.95 -4.12 0.05
C GLN A 268 -12.20 -3.31 0.36
N ALA A 269 -13.11 -3.87 1.14
CA ALA A 269 -14.34 -3.19 1.55
C ALA A 269 -14.57 -3.40 3.04
N PHE A 270 -14.70 -2.29 3.78
CA PHE A 270 -14.86 -2.27 5.23
C PHE A 270 -16.20 -1.66 5.61
N PHE A 271 -16.90 -2.27 6.57
CA PHE A 271 -18.07 -1.67 7.21
C PHE A 271 -17.64 -0.50 8.11
N THR A 272 -18.23 0.68 7.92
CA THR A 272 -17.85 1.93 8.63
C THR A 272 -19.00 2.58 9.40
N ASP A 273 -20.19 1.98 9.37
CA ASP A 273 -21.40 2.42 10.07
C ASP A 273 -21.47 2.00 11.56
N GLY A 274 -20.81 0.88 11.94
CA GLY A 274 -20.92 0.30 13.29
C GLY A 274 -19.79 0.64 14.27
N ALA A 275 -18.67 1.17 13.80
CA ALA A 275 -17.41 1.18 14.56
C ALA A 275 -17.16 2.42 15.44
N ALA A 276 -17.83 3.55 15.19
CA ALA A 276 -17.61 4.79 15.96
C ALA A 276 -18.85 5.70 16.00
N ALA A 277 -18.98 6.48 17.07
CA ALA A 277 -20.03 7.49 17.20
C ALA A 277 -19.84 8.61 16.14
N GLY A 278 -20.76 8.71 15.19
CA GLY A 278 -20.67 9.64 14.06
C GLY A 278 -20.25 9.00 12.73
N GLY A 279 -19.94 7.69 12.73
CA GLY A 279 -19.47 6.94 11.57
C GLY A 279 -17.99 7.18 11.28
N ILE A 280 -17.37 6.25 10.56
CA ILE A 280 -15.99 6.37 10.07
C ILE A 280 -16.02 6.84 8.61
N VAL A 281 -15.18 7.81 8.27
CA VAL A 281 -15.02 8.30 6.90
C VAL A 281 -13.58 8.07 6.48
N LEU A 282 -13.35 7.03 5.70
CA LEU A 282 -12.00 6.64 5.30
C LEU A 282 -11.45 7.57 4.22
N ARG A 283 -10.17 7.90 4.37
CA ARG A 283 -9.40 8.81 3.52
C ARG A 283 -7.98 8.30 3.32
N THR A 284 -7.34 8.79 2.26
CA THR A 284 -5.93 8.51 1.95
C THR A 284 -5.03 9.48 2.73
N SER A 285 -4.12 8.95 3.55
CA SER A 285 -3.19 9.78 4.34
C SER A 285 -2.05 10.38 3.50
N GLY A 286 -1.71 9.73 2.38
CA GLY A 286 -0.50 9.99 1.60
C GLY A 286 0.77 9.35 2.17
N LEU A 287 0.68 8.71 3.33
CA LEU A 287 1.73 7.87 3.90
C LEU A 287 1.58 6.42 3.43
N LEU A 288 2.71 5.73 3.40
CA LEU A 288 2.82 4.31 3.08
C LEU A 288 3.53 3.58 4.21
N ASN A 289 3.19 2.32 4.42
CA ASN A 289 3.91 1.37 5.26
C ASN A 289 4.18 0.12 4.41
N ARG A 290 5.46 -0.19 4.12
CA ARG A 290 5.83 -1.33 3.26
C ARG A 290 5.15 -1.31 1.87
N SER A 291 5.19 -0.17 1.19
CA SER A 291 4.46 0.08 -0.06
C SER A 291 2.92 -0.01 0.02
N ASN A 292 2.35 -0.39 1.16
CA ASN A 292 0.92 -0.38 1.39
C ASN A 292 0.44 1.02 1.76
N LYS A 293 -0.73 1.40 1.24
CA LYS A 293 -1.35 2.68 1.60
C LYS A 293 -1.73 2.67 3.08
N VAL A 294 -1.52 3.80 3.74
CA VAL A 294 -2.04 4.06 5.08
C VAL A 294 -3.31 4.90 4.93
N MET A 295 -4.42 4.42 5.48
CA MET A 295 -5.69 5.14 5.48
C MET A 295 -5.98 5.72 6.87
N PHE A 296 -6.83 6.73 6.94
CA PHE A 296 -7.23 7.32 8.21
C PHE A 296 -8.72 7.68 8.20
N ASP A 297 -9.30 7.79 9.38
CA ASP A 297 -10.64 8.32 9.58
C ASP A 297 -10.62 9.85 9.66
N LEU A 298 -11.38 10.52 8.81
CA LEU A 298 -11.48 11.98 8.75
C LEU A 298 -12.03 12.59 10.06
N ASN A 299 -12.88 11.86 10.79
CA ASN A 299 -13.56 12.39 11.97
C ASN A 299 -12.66 12.40 13.21
N THR A 300 -11.85 11.35 13.39
CA THR A 300 -11.02 11.15 14.59
C THR A 300 -9.53 11.31 14.34
N MET A 301 -9.10 11.41 13.08
CA MET A 301 -7.69 11.30 12.66
C MET A 301 -7.02 9.99 13.06
N SER A 302 -7.81 8.96 13.41
CA SER A 302 -7.27 7.64 13.71
C SER A 302 -6.76 6.98 12.43
N VAL A 303 -5.57 6.39 12.50
CA VAL A 303 -4.94 5.71 11.38
C VAL A 303 -5.34 4.24 11.39
N PHE A 304 -5.59 3.68 10.21
CA PHE A 304 -5.88 2.27 10.02
C PHE A 304 -4.83 1.61 9.15
N ASP A 305 -4.47 0.39 9.52
CA ASP A 305 -3.77 -0.51 8.62
C ASP A 305 -4.75 -1.03 7.56
N THR A 306 -4.43 -0.81 6.29
CA THR A 306 -5.36 -1.08 5.19
C THR A 306 -5.62 -2.57 4.96
N PHE A 307 -4.70 -3.48 5.29
CA PHE A 307 -4.89 -4.93 5.07
C PHE A 307 -5.68 -5.59 6.20
N THR A 308 -5.42 -5.17 7.44
CA THR A 308 -6.04 -5.76 8.63
C THR A 308 -7.34 -5.06 9.03
N GLY A 309 -7.53 -3.80 8.62
CA GLY A 309 -8.64 -2.96 9.08
C GLY A 309 -8.51 -2.52 10.53
N ALA A 310 -7.40 -2.84 11.21
CA ALA A 310 -7.17 -2.43 12.59
C ALA A 310 -6.81 -0.95 12.66
N ALA A 311 -7.41 -0.22 13.60
CA ALA A 311 -6.88 1.07 14.00
C ALA A 311 -5.49 0.85 14.63
N VAL A 312 -4.53 1.68 14.29
CA VAL A 312 -3.14 1.60 14.76
C VAL A 312 -2.66 2.88 15.43
N SER A 313 -3.46 3.94 15.37
CA SER A 313 -3.19 5.21 16.05
C SER A 313 -4.50 5.96 16.29
N GLY A 314 -4.49 6.86 17.26
CA GLY A 314 -5.57 7.79 17.55
C GLY A 314 -6.72 7.20 18.36
N PRO A 315 -7.81 7.95 18.56
CA PRO A 315 -8.89 7.58 19.47
C PRO A 315 -9.55 6.22 19.20
N LEU A 316 -9.56 5.75 17.94
CA LEU A 316 -10.14 4.45 17.58
C LEU A 316 -9.18 3.29 17.91
N TYR A 317 -7.87 3.52 17.91
CA TYR A 317 -6.89 2.55 18.40
C TYR A 317 -7.01 2.35 19.90
N ASP A 318 -7.17 3.44 20.67
CA ASP A 318 -7.38 3.37 22.12
C ASP A 318 -8.66 2.59 22.50
N GLN A 319 -9.63 2.55 21.59
CA GLN A 319 -10.87 1.80 21.71
C GLN A 319 -10.77 0.35 21.21
N GLY A 320 -9.64 -0.04 20.61
CA GLY A 320 -9.42 -1.37 20.04
C GLY A 320 -10.29 -1.64 18.81
N VAL A 321 -10.57 -0.62 18.00
CA VAL A 321 -11.42 -0.75 16.81
C VAL A 321 -10.68 -1.49 15.70
N THR A 322 -11.32 -2.53 15.18
CA THR A 322 -10.97 -3.19 13.92
C THR A 322 -12.20 -3.20 13.03
N LEU A 323 -12.05 -2.75 11.79
CA LEU A 323 -13.13 -2.71 10.81
C LEU A 323 -13.45 -4.12 10.30
N GLU A 324 -14.72 -4.48 10.31
CA GLU A 324 -15.19 -5.70 9.68
C GLU A 324 -15.09 -5.58 8.15
N GLN A 325 -14.64 -6.65 7.49
CA GLN A 325 -14.47 -6.71 6.04
C GLN A 325 -15.64 -7.45 5.38
N THR A 326 -15.89 -7.13 4.11
CA THR A 326 -16.69 -7.96 3.20
C THR A 326 -15.88 -8.34 1.96
N THR A 327 -16.39 -9.28 1.17
CA THR A 327 -15.72 -9.80 -0.02
C THR A 327 -15.69 -8.79 -1.15
N VAL A 328 -14.52 -8.66 -1.78
CA VAL A 328 -14.33 -7.93 -3.03
C VAL A 328 -13.84 -8.91 -4.09
N THR A 329 -14.66 -9.16 -5.10
CA THR A 329 -14.35 -10.04 -6.23
C THR A 329 -13.67 -9.23 -7.34
N ALA A 330 -12.40 -9.50 -7.65
CA ALA A 330 -11.76 -8.93 -8.82
C ALA A 330 -12.01 -9.81 -10.05
N THR A 331 -12.61 -9.23 -11.09
CA THR A 331 -12.93 -9.93 -12.34
C THR A 331 -13.06 -8.96 -13.51
N THR A 332 -13.33 -9.45 -14.72
CA THR A 332 -13.66 -8.63 -15.88
C THR A 332 -15.12 -8.15 -15.83
N TRP A 333 -15.39 -6.98 -16.39
CA TRP A 333 -16.76 -6.43 -16.46
C TRP A 333 -17.73 -7.37 -17.18
N GLY A 334 -17.26 -7.99 -18.27
CA GLY A 334 -18.02 -8.93 -19.08
C GLY A 334 -18.48 -10.14 -18.28
N GLU A 335 -17.58 -10.74 -17.51
CA GLU A 335 -17.90 -11.90 -16.67
C GLU A 335 -18.76 -11.51 -15.47
N TRP A 336 -18.44 -10.37 -14.81
CA TRP A 336 -19.22 -9.88 -13.67
C TRP A 336 -20.69 -9.66 -14.03
N LYS A 337 -20.98 -8.89 -15.08
CA LYS A 337 -22.37 -8.59 -15.46
C LYS A 337 -23.12 -9.79 -16.04
N ALA A 338 -22.39 -10.80 -16.56
CA ALA A 338 -23.00 -12.05 -16.99
C ALA A 338 -23.45 -12.89 -15.78
N ALA A 339 -22.66 -12.91 -14.70
CA ALA A 339 -23.01 -13.58 -13.45
C ALA A 339 -24.05 -12.78 -12.63
N HIS A 340 -23.96 -11.45 -12.68
CA HIS A 340 -24.78 -10.51 -11.90
C HIS A 340 -25.49 -9.51 -12.82
N PRO A 341 -26.55 -9.91 -13.55
CA PRO A 341 -27.21 -9.05 -14.54
C PRO A 341 -27.90 -7.81 -13.94
N ASP A 342 -28.25 -7.87 -12.66
CA ASP A 342 -28.87 -6.77 -11.92
C ASP A 342 -27.83 -5.84 -11.24
N THR A 343 -26.53 -6.04 -11.51
CA THR A 343 -25.45 -5.22 -10.91
C THR A 343 -25.58 -3.75 -11.29
N GLY A 344 -25.37 -2.87 -10.32
CA GLY A 344 -24.99 -1.49 -10.56
C GLY A 344 -23.51 -1.39 -10.94
N ILE A 345 -23.13 -0.33 -11.62
CA ILE A 345 -21.74 0.05 -11.89
C ILE A 345 -21.58 1.55 -11.60
N ILE A 346 -20.45 1.98 -11.05
CA ILE A 346 -20.17 3.43 -10.93
C ILE A 346 -20.32 4.08 -12.30
N ALA A 347 -21.06 5.19 -12.37
CA ALA A 347 -21.30 5.95 -13.59
C ALA A 347 -19.98 6.37 -14.25
N GLU A 348 -19.99 6.53 -15.58
CA GLU A 348 -18.77 6.85 -16.35
C GLU A 348 -18.02 8.08 -15.82
N ASP A 349 -18.73 9.08 -15.32
CA ASP A 349 -18.16 10.31 -14.77
C ASP A 349 -18.04 10.32 -13.24
N GLY A 350 -18.32 9.17 -12.60
CA GLY A 350 -18.36 8.98 -11.16
C GLY A 350 -19.47 9.76 -10.44
N GLY A 351 -20.40 10.37 -11.17
CA GLY A 351 -21.39 11.31 -10.65
C GLY A 351 -20.85 12.74 -10.44
N ILE A 352 -19.60 13.01 -10.86
CA ILE A 352 -18.91 14.29 -10.59
C ILE A 352 -18.45 15.02 -11.86
N GLY A 353 -18.89 14.58 -13.05
CA GLY A 353 -18.55 15.21 -14.34
C GLY A 353 -17.06 15.07 -14.74
N ARG A 354 -16.35 14.10 -14.17
CA ARG A 354 -14.94 13.82 -14.46
C ARG A 354 -14.81 12.80 -15.60
N THR A 355 -13.68 12.83 -16.33
CA THR A 355 -13.33 11.77 -17.27
C THR A 355 -12.21 10.90 -16.70
N TYR A 356 -12.34 9.58 -16.82
CA TYR A 356 -11.34 8.61 -16.38
C TYR A 356 -10.71 7.91 -17.58
N PRO A 357 -9.40 8.07 -17.84
CA PRO A 357 -8.68 7.23 -18.79
C PRO A 357 -8.81 5.76 -18.40
N LEU A 358 -8.81 4.82 -19.36
CA LEU A 358 -8.87 3.38 -19.04
C LEU A 358 -7.61 2.85 -18.34
N ASP A 359 -6.45 3.46 -18.61
CA ASP A 359 -5.18 3.14 -17.98
C ASP A 359 -4.53 4.43 -17.44
N PRO A 360 -4.96 4.91 -16.25
CA PRO A 360 -4.41 6.12 -15.65
C PRO A 360 -2.97 5.94 -15.15
N LEU A 361 -2.56 4.71 -14.78
CA LEU A 361 -1.24 4.44 -14.21
C LEU A 361 -0.16 4.18 -15.26
N ARG A 362 -0.53 3.77 -16.48
CA ARG A 362 0.41 3.61 -17.62
C ARG A 362 1.57 2.66 -17.32
N GLY A 363 1.27 1.53 -16.65
CA GLY A 363 2.25 0.50 -16.29
C GLY A 363 3.32 0.95 -15.28
N ARG A 364 3.02 1.97 -14.46
CA ARG A 364 3.94 2.57 -13.47
C ARG A 364 4.72 1.54 -12.64
N ASP A 365 4.07 0.46 -12.24
CA ASP A 365 4.59 -0.55 -11.32
C ASP A 365 4.58 -1.98 -11.90
N ASP A 366 4.56 -2.13 -13.24
CA ASP A 366 4.60 -3.44 -13.91
C ASP A 366 5.90 -4.24 -13.65
N ALA A 367 6.96 -3.53 -13.24
CA ALA A 367 8.27 -4.13 -12.94
C ALA A 367 8.44 -4.51 -11.45
N GLY A 368 7.39 -4.41 -10.63
CA GLY A 368 7.44 -4.69 -9.21
C GLY A 368 7.21 -3.45 -8.33
N PRO A 369 7.32 -3.62 -6.99
CA PRO A 369 7.13 -2.53 -6.03
C PRO A 369 8.09 -1.37 -6.30
N ILE A 370 7.54 -0.16 -6.39
CA ILE A 370 8.31 1.09 -6.56
C ILE A 370 8.59 1.81 -5.24
N PHE A 371 8.08 1.27 -4.13
CA PHE A 371 8.35 1.71 -2.76
C PHE A 371 8.99 0.55 -1.97
N PRO A 372 9.71 0.86 -0.87
CA PRO A 372 10.34 -0.15 -0.03
C PRO A 372 9.33 -1.13 0.54
N ILE A 373 9.68 -2.41 0.46
CA ILE A 373 8.91 -3.53 1.00
C ILE A 373 9.75 -4.39 1.96
N GLY A 374 11.07 -4.23 1.99
CA GLY A 374 11.98 -5.14 2.69
C GLY A 374 12.20 -6.43 1.90
N GLU A 375 12.37 -7.55 2.60
CA GLU A 375 12.50 -8.87 1.97
C GLU A 375 11.12 -9.40 1.56
N ALA A 376 11.02 -9.88 0.31
CA ALA A 376 9.81 -10.50 -0.19
C ALA A 376 9.78 -11.98 0.16
N ASP A 377 8.61 -12.52 0.49
CA ASP A 377 8.42 -13.94 0.70
C ASP A 377 8.69 -14.72 -0.61
N PRO A 378 9.67 -15.64 -0.64
CA PRO A 378 10.12 -16.29 -1.86
C PRO A 378 9.18 -17.39 -2.38
N ARG A 379 8.08 -17.71 -1.68
CA ARG A 379 7.14 -18.77 -2.08
C ARG A 379 6.42 -18.46 -3.40
N LEU A 380 6.22 -17.18 -3.73
CA LEU A 380 5.65 -16.73 -5.00
C LEU A 380 6.40 -15.50 -5.55
N PRO A 381 6.30 -15.21 -6.87
CA PRO A 381 6.74 -13.93 -7.42
C PRO A 381 6.12 -12.74 -6.69
N VAL A 382 6.88 -11.65 -6.54
CA VAL A 382 6.52 -10.47 -5.72
C VAL A 382 5.11 -9.93 -6.03
N GLN A 383 4.72 -9.86 -7.31
CA GLN A 383 3.41 -9.38 -7.76
C GLN A 383 2.47 -10.51 -8.22
N ALA A 384 2.76 -11.77 -7.89
CA ALA A 384 1.78 -12.84 -8.09
C ALA A 384 0.48 -12.49 -7.37
N ARG A 385 -0.66 -12.68 -8.04
CA ARG A 385 -1.96 -12.39 -7.44
C ARG A 385 -2.37 -13.54 -6.52
N VAL A 386 -2.80 -13.19 -5.33
CA VAL A 386 -3.38 -14.13 -4.38
C VAL A 386 -4.74 -13.67 -3.94
N VAL A 387 -5.66 -14.60 -3.72
CA VAL A 387 -6.86 -14.36 -2.91
C VAL A 387 -6.49 -14.63 -1.46
N GLY A 388 -6.56 -13.60 -0.65
CA GLY A 388 -6.29 -13.68 0.78
C GLY A 388 -7.60 -13.80 1.57
N VAL A 389 -7.57 -14.66 2.59
CA VAL A 389 -8.69 -14.94 3.50
C VAL A 389 -8.15 -15.04 4.92
N VAL A 390 -8.85 -14.48 5.90
CA VAL A 390 -8.60 -14.75 7.32
C VAL A 390 -9.78 -15.52 7.88
N THR A 391 -9.53 -16.73 8.37
CA THR A 391 -10.57 -17.61 8.94
C THR A 391 -11.05 -17.09 10.30
N GLY A 392 -12.18 -17.60 10.78
CA GLY A 392 -12.76 -17.18 12.07
C GLY A 392 -11.88 -17.46 13.30
N ASP A 393 -10.84 -18.30 13.18
CA ASP A 393 -9.83 -18.54 14.21
C ASP A 393 -8.57 -17.66 14.06
N GLY A 394 -8.55 -16.77 13.07
CA GLY A 394 -7.46 -15.83 12.80
C GLY A 394 -6.37 -16.38 11.87
N THR A 395 -6.53 -17.58 11.33
CA THR A 395 -5.55 -18.15 10.38
C THR A 395 -5.65 -17.44 9.04
N ALA A 396 -4.54 -16.86 8.58
CA ALA A 396 -4.44 -16.30 7.25
C ALA A 396 -4.16 -17.40 6.22
N VAL A 397 -4.92 -17.41 5.13
CA VAL A 397 -4.80 -18.37 4.03
C VAL A 397 -4.74 -17.60 2.73
N ALA A 398 -3.76 -17.90 1.88
CA ALA A 398 -3.60 -17.35 0.55
C ALA A 398 -3.77 -18.44 -0.50
N PHE A 399 -4.39 -18.09 -1.62
CA PHE A 399 -4.50 -18.95 -2.80
C PHE A 399 -3.89 -18.23 -3.99
N ALA A 400 -2.93 -18.85 -4.69
CA ALA A 400 -2.48 -18.34 -5.98
C ALA A 400 -3.68 -18.22 -6.94
N ALA A 401 -4.07 -16.98 -7.29
CA ALA A 401 -5.37 -16.70 -7.87
C ALA A 401 -5.52 -17.31 -9.28
N ASP A 402 -4.47 -17.22 -10.09
CA ASP A 402 -4.49 -17.74 -11.47
C ASP A 402 -4.52 -19.28 -11.51
N ASP A 403 -3.79 -19.92 -10.60
CA ASP A 403 -3.84 -21.36 -10.38
C ASP A 403 -5.25 -21.80 -9.96
N ALA A 404 -5.85 -21.07 -9.00
CA ALA A 404 -7.17 -21.39 -8.47
C ALA A 404 -8.26 -21.29 -9.56
N ARG A 405 -8.24 -20.20 -10.34
CA ARG A 405 -9.15 -20.04 -11.50
C ARG A 405 -8.99 -21.18 -12.50
N THR A 406 -7.76 -21.58 -12.81
CA THR A 406 -7.47 -22.67 -13.75
C THR A 406 -8.04 -24.01 -13.26
N VAL A 407 -7.85 -24.34 -11.97
CA VAL A 407 -8.37 -25.57 -11.36
C VAL A 407 -9.90 -25.58 -11.34
N LEU A 408 -10.53 -24.46 -10.95
CA LEU A 408 -11.99 -24.31 -10.93
C LEU A 408 -12.60 -24.43 -12.34
N ALA A 409 -11.96 -23.83 -13.35
CA ALA A 409 -12.39 -23.95 -14.75
C ALA A 409 -12.29 -25.39 -15.28
N GLY A 410 -11.39 -26.20 -14.70
CA GLY A 410 -11.31 -27.64 -14.95
C GLY A 410 -12.42 -28.48 -14.29
N GLY A 411 -13.25 -27.86 -13.44
CA GLY A 411 -14.30 -28.52 -12.67
C GLY A 411 -13.80 -29.20 -11.39
N GLU A 412 -12.59 -28.88 -10.96
CA GLU A 412 -11.99 -29.38 -9.72
C GLU A 412 -12.20 -28.39 -8.56
N GLN A 413 -12.16 -28.89 -7.32
CA GLN A 413 -12.35 -28.06 -6.13
C GLN A 413 -11.02 -27.50 -5.64
N VAL A 414 -11.02 -26.22 -5.24
CA VAL A 414 -9.89 -25.57 -4.58
C VAL A 414 -10.19 -25.45 -3.09
N THR A 415 -9.41 -26.12 -2.25
CA THR A 415 -9.62 -26.09 -0.79
C THR A 415 -8.29 -26.21 -0.04
N HIS A 416 -8.09 -25.34 0.95
CA HIS A 416 -6.90 -25.29 1.79
C HIS A 416 -7.21 -24.58 3.10
N GLY A 417 -6.56 -24.95 4.21
CA GLY A 417 -6.75 -24.27 5.50
C GLY A 417 -8.21 -24.20 6.01
N GLY A 418 -9.08 -25.14 5.61
CA GLY A 418 -10.51 -25.10 5.94
C GLY A 418 -11.34 -24.07 5.14
N VAL A 419 -10.73 -23.45 4.12
CA VAL A 419 -11.34 -22.52 3.19
C VAL A 419 -11.53 -23.20 1.83
N THR A 420 -12.70 -23.02 1.22
CA THR A 420 -12.99 -23.44 -0.15
C THR A 420 -13.20 -22.21 -1.03
N LEU A 421 -12.53 -22.17 -2.19
CA LEU A 421 -12.79 -21.14 -3.20
C LEU A 421 -13.87 -21.59 -4.18
N ALA A 422 -14.64 -20.63 -4.68
CA ALA A 422 -15.64 -20.80 -5.73
C ALA A 422 -15.50 -19.69 -6.79
N ASP A 423 -15.90 -20.02 -8.03
CA ASP A 423 -16.03 -19.03 -9.10
C ASP A 423 -17.18 -18.08 -8.81
N ASP A 424 -16.94 -16.80 -9.07
CA ASP A 424 -17.95 -15.75 -9.04
C ASP A 424 -17.77 -14.84 -10.27
N GLY A 425 -18.25 -15.34 -11.41
CA GLY A 425 -18.16 -14.62 -12.68
C GLY A 425 -16.71 -14.33 -13.05
N GLY A 426 -15.84 -15.36 -13.09
CA GLY A 426 -14.41 -15.25 -13.42
C GLY A 426 -13.53 -14.77 -12.26
N GLY A 427 -14.12 -14.21 -11.21
CA GLY A 427 -13.45 -13.90 -9.96
C GLY A 427 -13.55 -15.05 -8.96
N LEU A 428 -13.03 -14.83 -7.76
CA LEU A 428 -12.94 -15.85 -6.72
C LEU A 428 -13.59 -15.34 -5.42
N ARG A 429 -14.43 -16.19 -4.82
CA ARG A 429 -14.94 -16.01 -3.45
C ARG A 429 -14.51 -17.14 -2.55
N ALA A 430 -14.52 -16.89 -1.25
CA ALA A 430 -14.15 -17.86 -0.24
C ALA A 430 -15.33 -18.21 0.68
N ALA A 431 -15.39 -19.46 1.08
CA ALA A 431 -16.31 -19.93 2.11
C ALA A 431 -15.59 -20.85 3.11
N ASP A 432 -16.10 -20.89 4.34
CA ASP A 432 -15.65 -21.83 5.36
C ASP A 432 -16.17 -23.26 5.10
N ALA A 433 -15.75 -24.20 5.94
CA ALA A 433 -16.19 -25.59 5.86
C ALA A 433 -17.71 -25.81 6.03
N SER A 434 -18.45 -24.83 6.56
CA SER A 434 -19.91 -24.86 6.66
C SER A 434 -20.62 -24.30 5.42
N GLY A 435 -19.87 -23.68 4.52
CA GLY A 435 -20.37 -22.96 3.34
C GLY A 435 -20.77 -21.52 3.63
N ALA A 436 -20.41 -20.97 4.80
CA ALA A 436 -20.60 -19.55 5.09
C ALA A 436 -19.51 -18.74 4.38
N GLU A 437 -19.90 -17.63 3.75
CA GLU A 437 -18.97 -16.74 3.07
C GLU A 437 -17.94 -16.15 4.05
N LEU A 438 -16.68 -16.15 3.64
CA LEU A 438 -15.59 -15.50 4.36
C LEU A 438 -15.17 -14.26 3.59
N PRO A 439 -14.92 -13.11 4.27
CA PRO A 439 -14.34 -11.94 3.63
C PRO A 439 -13.04 -12.30 2.92
N ALA A 440 -12.98 -11.99 1.63
CA ALA A 440 -11.84 -12.28 0.79
C ALA A 440 -11.56 -11.13 -0.16
N HIS A 441 -10.29 -10.94 -0.51
CA HIS A 441 -9.89 -9.98 -1.52
C HIS A 441 -8.63 -10.45 -2.25
N GLU A 442 -8.42 -9.95 -3.46
CA GLU A 442 -7.16 -10.15 -4.17
C GLU A 442 -6.11 -9.13 -3.77
N ALA A 443 -4.85 -9.55 -3.73
CA ALA A 443 -3.69 -8.69 -3.53
C ALA A 443 -2.46 -9.25 -4.25
N PHE A 444 -1.45 -8.42 -4.46
CA PHE A 444 -0.11 -8.87 -4.80
C PHE A 444 0.52 -9.60 -3.60
N TRP A 445 1.28 -10.66 -3.90
CA TRP A 445 1.86 -11.55 -2.91
C TRP A 445 2.72 -10.83 -1.87
N PHE A 446 3.57 -9.91 -2.30
CA PHE A 446 4.43 -9.17 -1.39
C PHE A 446 3.61 -8.41 -0.34
N ALA A 447 2.46 -7.87 -0.74
CA ALA A 447 1.62 -7.10 0.16
C ALA A 447 0.94 -8.05 1.15
N TRP A 448 0.25 -9.08 0.67
CA TRP A 448 -0.42 -10.06 1.54
C TRP A 448 0.53 -10.71 2.56
N SER A 449 1.65 -11.27 2.09
CA SER A 449 2.61 -11.96 2.95
C SER A 449 3.28 -11.07 4.00
N GLN A 450 3.33 -9.75 3.80
CA GLN A 450 3.94 -8.83 4.78
C GLN A 450 3.01 -8.47 5.93
N PHE A 451 1.70 -8.51 5.72
CA PHE A 451 0.70 -8.33 6.77
C PHE A 451 0.25 -9.66 7.38
N HIS A 452 0.49 -10.77 6.67
CA HIS A 452 0.21 -12.14 7.11
C HIS A 452 1.43 -13.06 6.90
N PRO A 453 2.55 -12.86 7.63
CA PRO A 453 3.80 -13.60 7.41
C PRO A 453 3.66 -15.11 7.61
N ASP A 454 2.77 -15.52 8.51
CA ASP A 454 2.50 -16.93 8.80
C ASP A 454 1.39 -17.52 7.90
N THR A 455 0.99 -16.81 6.83
CA THR A 455 -0.09 -17.25 5.94
C THR A 455 0.17 -18.66 5.40
N GLU A 456 -0.82 -19.52 5.51
CA GLU A 456 -0.86 -20.75 4.72
C GLU A 456 -0.97 -20.37 3.23
N LEU A 457 -0.36 -21.16 2.36
CA LEU A 457 -0.36 -20.88 0.93
C LEU A 457 -0.76 -22.12 0.14
N TRP A 458 -1.81 -21.97 -0.65
CA TRP A 458 -2.21 -22.92 -1.66
C TRP A 458 -1.68 -22.52 -3.04
N THR A 459 -1.06 -23.47 -3.73
CA THR A 459 -0.68 -23.42 -5.14
C THR A 459 -1.23 -24.66 -5.85
N ALA A 460 -1.34 -24.63 -7.18
CA ALA A 460 -1.75 -25.82 -7.92
C ALA A 460 -0.81 -27.02 -7.63
N PRO A 461 -1.33 -28.26 -7.51
CA PRO A 461 -0.54 -29.47 -7.28
C PRO A 461 0.36 -29.89 -8.45
#